data_AF-A0A2V8E4Y1-F1
#
_entry.id   AF-A0A2V8E4Y1-F1
#
_cell.length_a   1.000
_cell.length_b   1.000
_cell.length_c   1.000
_cell.angle_alpha   90.00
_cell.angle_beta   90.00
_cell.angle_gamma   90.00
#
_symmetry.space_group_name_H-M   'P 1'
#
loop_
_entity.id
_entity.type
_entity.pdbx_description
1 polymer ?
#
loop_
_entity_poly.entity_id
_entity_poly.type
_entity_poly.pdbx_seq_one_letter_code
_entity_poly.pdbx_strand_id
1 'polypeptide(L)'
;MFAVVLLAVSLFVGVATFVRCVAINFEDARWVVGMSLLRRAYLRIVPALEPFLVRSHEEAVDPRTLGYGLPQRLSTLARSLTTTSSVVAALTSVLAGSLASAFSALAGLALPPTVALGAGVSLLSAALHVQYAARFRRRHVPATKSPT
;
A
#
# COMPACT_ATOMS: atom_id res chain seq x y z
N MET A 1 -9.33 15.97 -26.60
CA MET A 1 -7.88 16.31 -26.56
C MET A 1 -7.44 16.77 -25.17
N PHE A 2 -8.03 17.81 -24.59
CA PHE A 2 -7.69 18.29 -23.24
C PHE A 2 -7.79 17.20 -22.15
N ALA A 3 -8.82 16.36 -22.20
CA ALA A 3 -8.99 15.24 -21.27
C ALA A 3 -7.82 14.25 -21.26
N VAL A 4 -7.19 13.97 -22.42
CA VAL A 4 -6.05 13.03 -22.52
C VAL A 4 -4.83 13.62 -21.80
N VAL A 5 -4.58 14.92 -21.97
CA VAL A 5 -3.49 15.63 -21.29
C VAL A 5 -3.72 15.63 -19.78
N LEU A 6 -4.94 15.98 -19.33
CA LEU A 6 -5.29 15.95 -17.91
C LEU A 6 -5.17 14.56 -17.30
N LEU A 7 -5.62 13.51 -18.00
CA LEU A 7 -5.50 12.12 -17.56
C LEU A 7 -4.04 11.70 -17.46
N ALA A 8 -3.19 12.06 -18.43
CA ALA A 8 -1.76 11.74 -18.40
C ALA A 8 -1.05 12.40 -17.21
N VAL A 9 -1.31 13.68 -16.96
CA VAL A 9 -0.75 14.41 -15.80
C VAL A 9 -1.28 13.82 -14.49
N SER A 10 -2.58 13.53 -14.40
CA SER A 10 -3.18 12.96 -13.20
C SER A 10 -2.66 11.55 -12.92
N LEU A 11 -2.44 10.74 -13.96
CA LEU A 11 -1.84 9.42 -13.85
C LEU A 11 -0.41 9.52 -13.31
N PHE A 12 0.40 10.45 -13.83
CA PHE A 12 1.75 10.69 -13.34
C PHE A 12 1.77 11.07 -11.86
N VAL A 13 0.92 12.02 -11.45
CA VAL A 13 0.78 12.44 -10.05
C VAL A 13 0.28 11.29 -9.17
N GLY A 14 -0.67 10.49 -9.66
CA GLY A 14 -1.20 9.31 -8.96
C GLY A 14 -0.12 8.27 -8.67
N VAL A 15 0.70 7.93 -9.67
CA VAL A 15 1.84 7.00 -9.51
C VAL A 15 2.86 7.53 -8.52
N ALA A 16 3.25 8.82 -8.62
CA ALA A 16 4.20 9.43 -7.70
C ALA A 16 3.67 9.42 -6.25
N THR A 17 2.39 9.74 -6.07
CA THR A 17 1.71 9.71 -4.78
C THR A 17 1.66 8.30 -4.21
N PHE A 18 1.33 7.31 -5.04
CA PHE A 18 1.31 5.91 -4.62
C PHE A 18 2.66 5.46 -4.07
N VAL A 19 3.75 5.70 -4.80
CA VAL A 19 5.10 5.31 -4.38
C VAL A 19 5.46 5.97 -3.04
N ARG A 20 5.18 7.26 -2.90
CA ARG A 20 5.43 7.99 -1.65
C ARG A 20 4.58 7.47 -0.49
N CYS A 21 3.30 7.18 -0.72
CA CYS A 21 2.43 6.60 0.29
C CYS A 21 2.94 5.22 0.74
N VAL A 22 3.43 4.38 -0.17
CA VAL A 22 4.00 3.07 0.20
C VAL A 22 5.21 3.24 1.11
N ALA A 23 6.12 4.18 0.79
CA ALA A 23 7.30 4.45 1.61
C ALA A 23 6.93 4.98 3.00
N ILE A 24 6.02 5.96 3.09
CA ILE A 24 5.58 6.55 4.36
C ILE A 24 4.86 5.51 5.22
N ASN A 25 3.95 4.72 4.65
CA ASN A 25 3.25 3.66 5.41
C ASN A 25 4.23 2.63 5.96
N PHE A 26 5.29 2.32 5.21
CA PHE A 26 6.34 1.43 5.66
C PHE A 26 7.12 2.00 6.85
N GLU A 27 7.54 3.27 6.76
CA GLU A 27 8.22 3.97 7.84
C GLU A 27 7.35 4.03 9.10
N ASP A 28 6.10 4.44 8.96
CA ASP A 28 5.13 4.53 10.08
C ASP A 28 4.94 3.17 10.77
N ALA A 29 4.79 2.09 10.00
CA ALA A 29 4.72 0.74 10.56
C ALA A 29 5.98 0.38 11.36
N ARG A 30 7.17 0.78 10.89
CA ARG A 30 8.44 0.57 11.61
C ARG A 30 8.50 1.39 12.90
N TRP A 31 8.02 2.64 12.89
CA TRP A 31 7.94 3.49 14.09
C TRP A 31 7.01 2.89 15.15
N VAL A 32 5.85 2.37 14.74
CA VAL A 32 4.90 1.71 15.65
C VAL A 32 5.51 0.48 16.33
N VAL A 33 6.29 -0.33 15.61
CA VAL A 33 7.06 -1.45 16.19
C VAL A 33 8.13 -0.96 17.16
N GLY A 34 8.88 0.08 16.79
CA GLY A 34 9.89 0.66 17.68
C GLY A 34 9.30 1.16 19.00
N MET A 35 8.16 1.86 18.93
CA MET A 35 7.44 2.34 20.11
C MET A 35 6.92 1.20 20.99
N SER A 36 6.46 0.09 20.40
CA SER A 36 5.99 -1.06 21.18
C SER A 36 7.13 -1.79 21.90
N LEU A 37 8.29 -1.92 21.25
CA LEU A 37 9.50 -2.47 21.86
C LEU A 37 10.01 -1.60 23.00
N LEU A 38 10.08 -0.28 22.80
CA LEU A 38 10.51 0.65 23.84
C LEU A 38 9.56 0.63 25.03
N ARG A 39 8.25 0.68 24.78
CA ARG A 39 7.20 0.56 25.81
C ARG A 39 7.36 -0.71 26.64
N ARG A 40 7.64 -1.84 25.99
CA ARG A 40 7.88 -3.12 26.66
C ARG A 40 9.15 -3.10 27.52
N ALA A 41 10.22 -2.48 27.05
CA ALA A 41 11.45 -2.32 27.83
C ALA A 41 11.22 -1.42 29.06
N TYR A 42 10.48 -0.32 28.92
CA TYR A 42 10.14 0.56 30.05
C TYR A 42 9.25 -0.12 31.09
N LEU A 43 8.24 -0.88 30.67
CA LEU A 43 7.38 -1.62 31.60
C LEU A 43 8.12 -2.68 32.41
N ARG A 44 9.22 -3.24 31.89
CA ARG A 44 10.10 -4.14 32.66
C ARG A 44 10.83 -3.42 33.79
N ILE A 45 11.06 -2.11 33.66
CA ILE A 45 11.79 -1.31 34.66
C ILE A 45 10.80 -0.69 35.65
N VAL A 46 9.69 -0.13 35.17
CA VAL A 46 8.67 0.55 35.98
C VAL A 46 7.28 0.06 35.60
N PRO A 47 6.74 -0.97 36.27
CA PRO A 47 5.43 -1.54 35.95
C PRO A 47 4.26 -0.59 36.28
N ALA A 48 4.44 0.36 37.21
CA ALA A 48 3.43 1.34 37.59
C ALA A 48 3.00 2.30 36.45
N LEU A 49 3.71 2.31 35.32
CA LEU A 49 3.38 3.11 34.14
C LEU A 49 2.26 2.50 33.27
N GLU A 50 1.88 1.24 33.51
CA GLU A 50 0.88 0.52 32.71
C GLU A 50 -0.46 1.28 32.55
N PRO A 51 -1.07 1.88 33.60
CA PRO A 51 -2.36 2.56 33.48
C PRO A 51 -2.31 3.83 32.62
N PHE A 52 -1.12 4.41 32.43
CA PHE A 52 -0.93 5.63 31.65
C PHE A 52 -0.73 5.36 30.15
N LEU A 53 -0.64 4.09 29.75
CA LEU A 53 -0.44 3.70 28.35
C LEU A 53 -1.78 3.37 27.70
N VAL A 54 -2.17 4.17 26.69
CA VAL A 54 -3.46 4.10 25.98
C VAL A 54 -3.78 2.75 25.30
N ARG A 55 -2.82 1.80 25.21
CA ARG A 55 -3.03 0.49 24.57
C ARG A 55 -2.47 -0.62 25.43
N SER A 56 -3.36 -1.53 25.87
CA SER A 56 -3.05 -2.67 26.73
C SER A 56 -2.07 -3.64 26.08
N HIS A 57 -1.29 -4.22 26.97
CA HIS A 57 -0.04 -4.93 26.77
C HIS A 57 -0.31 -6.42 26.89
N GLU A 58 -0.18 -7.20 25.81
CA GLU A 58 0.13 -8.63 25.95
C GLU A 58 0.58 -9.26 24.63
N GLU A 59 -0.13 -8.96 23.54
CA GLU A 59 0.34 -9.40 22.24
C GLU A 59 1.58 -8.57 21.87
N ALA A 60 2.75 -9.22 21.88
CA ALA A 60 3.85 -8.75 21.05
C ALA A 60 3.20 -8.44 19.71
N VAL A 61 3.22 -7.16 19.28
CA VAL A 61 2.80 -6.83 17.92
C VAL A 61 3.77 -7.60 17.06
N ASP A 62 3.36 -8.81 16.69
CA ASP A 62 4.17 -9.72 15.94
C ASP A 62 4.53 -8.93 14.68
N PRO A 63 5.81 -8.76 14.32
CA PRO A 63 6.14 -8.12 13.06
C PRO A 63 5.32 -8.74 11.91
N ARG A 64 4.92 -10.01 12.03
CA ARG A 64 4.00 -10.72 11.15
C ARG A 64 2.57 -10.15 11.10
N THR A 65 1.99 -9.66 12.21
CA THR A 65 0.63 -9.04 12.22
C THR A 65 0.63 -7.65 11.56
N LEU A 66 1.78 -6.99 11.51
CA LEU A 66 2.01 -5.78 10.70
C LEU A 66 2.40 -6.08 9.25
N GLY A 67 2.39 -7.34 8.83
CA GLY A 67 2.67 -7.74 7.45
C GLY A 67 4.14 -7.80 7.09
N TYR A 68 5.06 -7.75 8.07
CA TYR A 68 6.47 -8.02 7.83
C TYR A 68 6.71 -9.52 7.70
N GLY A 69 7.08 -9.96 6.49
CA GLY A 69 7.67 -11.28 6.25
C GLY A 69 6.72 -12.46 5.99
N LEU A 70 5.39 -12.31 6.02
CA LEU A 70 4.50 -13.41 5.60
C LEU A 70 4.27 -13.44 4.07
N PRO A 71 4.27 -14.63 3.43
CA PRO A 71 3.63 -14.81 2.13
C PRO A 71 2.14 -14.50 2.29
N GLN A 72 1.66 -13.50 1.54
CA GLN A 72 0.30 -12.99 1.69
C GLN A 72 -0.72 -14.02 1.20
N ARG A 73 -1.63 -14.44 2.08
CA ARG A 73 -2.94 -14.98 1.70
C ARG A 73 -3.83 -13.84 1.22
N LEU A 74 -4.78 -14.13 0.32
CA LEU A 74 -5.75 -13.16 -0.22
C LEU A 74 -6.51 -12.37 0.86
N SER A 75 -6.67 -12.92 2.07
CA SER A 75 -7.32 -12.26 3.21
C SER A 75 -6.51 -11.10 3.81
N THR A 76 -5.18 -11.10 3.68
CA THR A 76 -4.31 -9.99 4.16
C THR A 76 -4.24 -8.87 3.13
N LEU A 77 -4.44 -9.17 1.85
CA LEU A 77 -4.60 -8.17 0.79
C LEU A 77 -5.82 -7.28 1.04
N ALA A 78 -6.97 -7.85 1.43
CA ALA A 78 -8.16 -7.07 1.79
C ALA A 78 -7.95 -6.11 2.96
N ARG A 79 -7.08 -6.47 3.93
CA ARG A 79 -6.71 -5.60 5.05
C ARG A 79 -5.63 -4.57 4.68
N SER A 80 -4.83 -4.85 3.65
CA SER A 80 -3.94 -3.88 3.00
C SER A 80 -4.70 -2.93 2.07
N LEU A 81 -5.88 -3.32 1.58
CA LEU A 81 -6.75 -2.56 0.68
C LEU A 81 -7.50 -1.40 1.37
N THR A 82 -7.50 -1.35 2.69
CA THR A 82 -8.07 -0.23 3.48
C THR A 82 -7.04 0.81 3.90
N THR A 83 -5.77 0.68 3.50
CA THR A 83 -4.75 1.70 3.76
C THR A 83 -4.84 2.85 2.76
N THR A 84 -4.45 4.06 3.14
CA THR A 84 -4.50 5.22 2.23
C THR A 84 -3.75 4.96 0.91
N SER A 85 -2.69 4.13 0.95
CA SER A 85 -1.91 3.75 -0.23
C SER A 85 -2.68 2.90 -1.25
N SER A 86 -3.55 1.98 -0.81
CA SER A 86 -4.31 1.12 -1.73
C SER A 86 -5.44 1.84 -2.44
N VAL A 87 -6.07 2.83 -1.78
CA VAL A 87 -7.06 3.70 -2.43
C VAL A 87 -6.40 4.50 -3.55
N VAL A 88 -5.22 5.07 -3.30
CA VAL A 88 -4.45 5.79 -4.32
C VAL A 88 -4.06 4.86 -5.48
N ALA A 89 -3.67 3.61 -5.19
CA ALA A 89 -3.37 2.62 -6.22
C ALA A 89 -4.58 2.29 -7.11
N ALA A 90 -5.75 2.11 -6.50
CA ALA A 90 -6.99 1.82 -7.20
C ALA A 90 -7.39 2.98 -8.12
N LEU A 91 -7.36 4.21 -7.60
CA LEU A 91 -7.65 5.42 -8.40
C LEU A 91 -6.67 5.56 -9.57
N THR A 92 -5.37 5.38 -9.32
CA THR A 92 -4.33 5.45 -10.37
C THR A 92 -4.55 4.38 -11.44
N SER A 93 -5.01 3.20 -11.07
CA SER A 93 -5.31 2.11 -12.01
C SER A 93 -6.52 2.41 -12.88
N VAL A 94 -7.58 2.98 -12.30
CA VAL A 94 -8.75 3.46 -13.06
C VAL A 94 -8.32 4.55 -14.05
N LEU A 95 -7.51 5.53 -13.62
CA LEU A 95 -6.99 6.58 -14.50
C LEU A 95 -6.17 6.01 -15.67
N ALA A 96 -5.36 4.98 -15.44
CA ALA A 96 -4.60 4.30 -16.49
C ALA A 96 -5.54 3.66 -17.53
N GLY A 97 -6.59 2.97 -17.07
CA GLY A 97 -7.61 2.39 -17.94
C GLY A 97 -8.39 3.43 -18.73
N SER A 98 -8.81 4.53 -18.08
CA SER A 98 -9.49 5.65 -18.74
C SER A 98 -8.63 6.30 -19.82
N LEU A 99 -7.32 6.46 -19.57
CA LEU A 99 -6.38 6.98 -20.56
C LEU A 99 -6.26 6.04 -21.77
N ALA A 100 -6.16 4.72 -21.55
CA ALA A 100 -6.11 3.73 -22.62
C ALA A 100 -7.40 3.68 -23.45
N SER A 101 -8.57 3.74 -22.81
CA SER A 101 -9.85 3.88 -23.53
C SER A 101 -9.90 5.19 -24.33
N ALA A 102 -9.40 6.30 -23.80
CA ALA A 102 -9.38 7.57 -24.52
C ALA A 102 -8.50 7.49 -25.78
N PHE A 103 -7.31 6.89 -25.70
CA PHE A 103 -6.47 6.65 -26.89
C PHE A 103 -7.13 5.71 -27.91
N SER A 104 -7.80 4.66 -27.43
CA SER A 104 -8.52 3.70 -28.30
C SER A 104 -9.67 4.36 -29.05
N ALA A 105 -10.43 5.22 -28.37
CA ALA A 105 -11.50 6.01 -28.98
C ALA A 105 -10.95 7.01 -30.02
N LEU A 106 -9.82 7.66 -29.73
CA LEU A 106 -9.12 8.55 -30.67
C LEU A 106 -8.63 7.82 -31.92
N ALA A 107 -8.25 6.54 -31.78
CA ALA A 107 -7.85 5.69 -32.90
C ALA A 107 -9.05 5.16 -33.73
N GLY A 108 -10.29 5.54 -33.38
CA GLY A 108 -11.49 5.18 -34.12
C GLY A 108 -12.01 3.77 -33.84
N LEU A 109 -11.58 3.13 -32.74
CA LEU A 109 -12.09 1.82 -32.36
C LEU A 109 -13.57 1.90 -31.96
N ALA A 110 -14.32 0.83 -32.24
CA ALA A 110 -15.69 0.69 -31.77
C ALA A 110 -15.77 0.68 -30.22
N LEU A 111 -16.97 0.89 -29.69
CA LEU A 111 -17.23 0.89 -28.25
C LEU A 111 -16.76 -0.38 -27.53
N PRO A 112 -17.07 -1.61 -28.00
CA PRO A 112 -16.67 -2.83 -27.28
C PRO A 112 -15.15 -2.99 -27.08
N PRO A 113 -14.29 -2.87 -28.12
CA PRO A 113 -12.84 -2.99 -27.93
C PRO A 113 -12.25 -1.82 -27.13
N THR A 114 -12.82 -0.61 -27.24
CA THR A 114 -12.40 0.55 -26.45
C THR A 114 -12.59 0.35 -24.95
N VAL A 115 -13.73 -0.22 -24.56
CA VAL A 115 -14.03 -0.56 -23.15
C VAL A 115 -13.16 -1.71 -22.67
N ALA A 116 -13.01 -2.75 -23.50
CA ALA A 116 -12.18 -3.91 -23.16
C ALA A 116 -10.71 -3.53 -22.91
N LEU A 117 -10.14 -2.66 -23.76
CA LEU A 117 -8.77 -2.17 -23.59
C LEU A 117 -8.59 -1.36 -22.30
N GLY A 118 -9.51 -0.43 -21.99
CA GLY A 118 -9.44 0.33 -20.75
C GLY A 118 -9.58 -0.52 -19.50
N ALA A 119 -10.54 -1.45 -19.50
CA ALA A 119 -10.72 -2.40 -18.40
C ALA A 119 -9.46 -3.27 -18.22
N GLY A 120 -8.89 -3.77 -19.32
CA GLY A 120 -7.66 -4.56 -19.31
C GLY A 120 -6.47 -3.79 -18.75
N VAL A 121 -6.25 -2.55 -19.18
CA VAL A 121 -5.17 -1.70 -18.67
C VAL A 121 -5.37 -1.34 -17.20
N SER A 122 -6.61 -1.07 -16.78
CA SER A 122 -6.93 -0.82 -15.37
C SER A 122 -6.59 -2.02 -14.49
N LEU A 123 -7.02 -3.23 -14.90
CA LEU A 123 -6.72 -4.47 -14.18
C LEU A 123 -5.22 -4.77 -14.14
N LEU A 124 -4.52 -4.60 -15.25
CA LEU A 124 -3.07 -4.78 -15.32
C LEU A 124 -2.34 -3.80 -14.39
N SER A 125 -2.72 -2.53 -14.42
CA SER A 125 -2.18 -1.51 -13.52
C SER A 125 -2.42 -1.89 -12.06
N ALA A 126 -3.64 -2.31 -11.70
CA ALA A 126 -3.97 -2.70 -10.34
C ALA A 126 -3.11 -3.88 -9.87
N ALA A 127 -2.93 -4.89 -10.74
CA ALA A 127 -2.06 -6.03 -10.46
C ALA A 127 -0.60 -5.59 -10.25
N LEU A 128 -0.08 -4.68 -11.08
CA LEU A 128 1.27 -4.14 -10.93
C LEU A 128 1.46 -3.36 -9.62
N HIS A 129 0.48 -2.53 -9.21
CA HIS A 129 0.53 -1.83 -7.94
C HIS A 129 0.55 -2.79 -6.75
N VAL A 130 -0.28 -3.84 -6.80
CA VAL A 130 -0.30 -4.89 -5.77
C VAL A 130 1.03 -5.65 -5.73
N GLN A 131 1.57 -6.02 -6.88
CA GLN A 131 2.87 -6.69 -6.95
C GLN A 131 4.00 -5.80 -6.46
N TYR A 132 4.00 -4.51 -6.81
CA TYR A 132 4.99 -3.54 -6.36
C TYR A 132 4.96 -3.40 -4.83
N ALA A 133 3.77 -3.21 -4.25
CA ALA A 133 3.61 -3.13 -2.80
C ALA A 133 4.07 -4.43 -2.10
N ALA A 134 3.73 -5.60 -2.66
CA ALA A 134 4.17 -6.88 -2.14
C ALA A 134 5.70 -7.04 -2.22
N ARG A 135 6.33 -6.62 -3.31
CA ARG A 135 7.78 -6.72 -3.53
C ARG A 135 8.55 -5.74 -2.65
N PHE A 136 8.05 -4.52 -2.49
CA PHE A 136 8.65 -3.49 -1.64
C PHE A 136 8.71 -3.95 -0.18
N ARG A 137 7.62 -4.53 0.34
CA ARG A 137 7.57 -5.10 1.70
C ARG A 137 8.51 -6.28 1.90
N ARG A 138 8.67 -7.15 0.90
CA ARG A 138 9.61 -8.29 0.96
C ARG A 138 11.08 -7.85 1.04
N ARG A 139 11.44 -6.76 0.35
CA ARG A 139 12.82 -6.26 0.33
C ARG A 139 13.24 -5.57 1.62
N HIS A 140 12.30 -5.01 2.37
CA HIS A 140 12.60 -4.20 3.54
C HIS A 140 12.16 -4.86 4.86
N VAL A 141 12.38 -6.18 5.00
CA VAL A 141 12.16 -6.85 6.29
C VAL A 141 13.17 -6.26 7.31
N PRO A 142 12.72 -5.64 8.41
CA PRO A 142 13.61 -5.11 9.44
C PRO A 142 14.37 -6.28 10.05
N ALA A 143 15.70 -6.15 10.11
CA ALA A 143 16.52 -7.10 10.84
C ALA A 143 16.18 -6.99 12.33
N THR A 144 15.29 -7.86 12.81
CA THR A 144 15.02 -7.99 14.24
C THR A 144 16.20 -8.75 14.86
N LYS A 145 17.21 -8.03 15.36
CA LYS A 145 18.12 -8.63 16.34
C LYS A 145 17.30 -8.89 17.60
N SER A 146 17.08 -10.14 17.94
CA SER A 146 16.60 -10.52 19.27
C SER A 146 17.67 -10.10 20.28
N PRO A 147 17.37 -9.24 21.27
CA PRO A 147 18.26 -9.07 22.39
C PRO A 147 18.23 -10.40 23.17
N THR A 148 19.36 -11.12 23.11
CA THR A 148 19.74 -12.13 24.10
C THR A 148 19.94 -11.46 25.44
#